data_AF-A0A7V4SRJ4-F1
#
_entry.id   AF-A0A7V4SRJ4-F1
#
_cell.length_a   1.000
_cell.length_b   1.000
_cell.length_c   1.000
_cell.angle_alpha   90.00
_cell.angle_beta   90.00
_cell.angle_gamma   90.00
#
_symmetry.space_group_name_H-M   'P 1'
#
loop_
_entity.id
_entity.type
_entity.pdbx_description
1 polymer ?
#
loop_
_entity_poly.entity_id
_entity_poly.type
_entity_poly.pdbx_seq_one_letter_code
_entity_poly.pdbx_strand_id
1 'polypeptide(L)'
;MPDNDAHGHRQRLRQRFLTEAAGSRSDEALLELLLTFAIPQRDVNPLARQLLAKYGSLGAVLAAHPSTLLSEAGLGPNSVVLLKLVDWLSNHSAPEGEISVSSSSCPPASQDPLFDLQALTHASGAQGAREAQPTPGPMPGARRTPAQPRPRAGTGLFSNALLREAIELLPELPDTTSLAEVKAYLVGRLHYSAFSTRQRYAEYIARRMFPSGQADRALRAFARHFAGRQELRDACFYRFCVSEPLMLRVIDEALLPGVSRGQIARSELREYLAVHFPGRDTRDALKAMLDALLATGWVRGDRSLLSYGYHEVLPASLAFVLHSEFPEPGMYAIDALAGCPGARALFWDPQGIASALYELRNKGLLAKVSEIDDARQFTVRYTLDEVVDQLGRAGMR
;
A
#
# COMPACT_ATOMS: atom_id res chain seq x y z
N MET A 1 -6.66 -40.79 24.48
CA MET A 1 -6.66 -40.68 23.01
C MET A 1 -5.57 -39.67 22.65
N PRO A 2 -4.59 -39.99 21.80
CA PRO A 2 -3.61 -38.99 21.41
C PRO A 2 -4.30 -37.98 20.48
N ASP A 3 -4.36 -36.72 20.91
CA ASP A 3 -4.93 -35.59 20.17
C ASP A 3 -4.11 -35.33 18.90
N ASN A 4 -4.63 -35.76 17.75
CA ASN A 4 -4.00 -35.54 16.44
C ASN A 4 -4.52 -34.27 15.72
N ASP A 5 -4.83 -33.22 16.50
CA ASP A 5 -5.24 -31.91 15.95
C ASP A 5 -4.03 -30.98 15.84
N ALA A 6 -3.29 -31.10 14.73
CA ALA A 6 -2.11 -30.28 14.42
C ALA A 6 -2.40 -28.76 14.43
N HIS A 7 -3.63 -28.37 14.08
CA HIS A 7 -4.07 -26.97 14.10
C HIS A 7 -4.30 -26.43 15.53
N GLY A 8 -4.84 -27.25 16.44
CA GLY A 8 -5.04 -26.88 17.84
C GLY A 8 -3.73 -26.84 18.63
N HIS A 9 -2.79 -27.74 18.32
CA HIS A 9 -1.50 -27.83 19.02
C HIS A 9 -0.68 -26.54 18.94
N ARG A 10 -0.53 -25.98 17.74
CA ARG A 10 0.23 -24.73 17.53
C ARG A 10 -0.40 -23.53 18.26
N GLN A 11 -1.73 -23.47 18.32
CA GLN A 11 -2.45 -22.42 19.05
C GLN A 11 -2.25 -22.56 20.56
N ARG A 12 -2.35 -23.78 21.09
CA ARG A 12 -2.10 -24.08 22.51
C ARG A 12 -0.66 -23.78 22.93
N LEU A 13 0.32 -24.06 22.07
CA LEU A 13 1.73 -23.77 22.33
C LEU A 13 1.99 -22.26 22.46
N ARG A 14 1.41 -21.45 21.57
CA ARG A 14 1.49 -19.96 21.65
C ARG A 14 0.79 -19.43 22.90
N GLN A 15 -0.41 -19.94 23.20
CA GLN A 15 -1.14 -19.51 24.40
C GLN A 15 -0.35 -19.84 25.67
N ARG A 16 0.20 -21.05 25.80
CA ARG A 16 1.01 -21.45 26.96
C ARG A 16 2.25 -20.59 27.17
N PHE A 17 2.91 -20.16 26.08
CA PHE A 17 4.04 -19.24 26.14
C PHE A 17 3.61 -17.85 26.65
N LEU A 18 2.50 -17.31 26.12
CA LEU A 18 1.97 -16.00 26.51
C LEU A 18 1.42 -15.97 27.93
N THR A 19 0.83 -17.06 28.41
CA THR A 19 0.28 -17.16 29.77
C THR A 19 1.32 -17.61 30.80
N GLU A 20 2.60 -17.72 30.42
CA GLU A 20 3.70 -18.18 31.28
C GLU A 20 3.40 -19.50 32.01
N ALA A 21 2.68 -20.41 31.36
CA ALA A 21 2.28 -21.68 31.96
C ALA A 21 3.49 -22.53 32.37
N ALA A 22 3.38 -23.30 33.45
CA ALA A 22 4.47 -24.15 33.92
C ALA A 22 5.03 -25.05 32.81
N GLY A 23 6.35 -24.98 32.57
CA GLY A 23 7.04 -25.74 31.52
C GLY A 23 6.94 -25.16 30.10
N SER A 24 6.28 -24.02 29.88
CA SER A 24 6.19 -23.38 28.55
C SER A 24 7.48 -22.70 28.09
N ARG A 25 8.40 -22.46 29.03
CA ARG A 25 9.74 -21.88 28.82
C ARG A 25 10.87 -22.90 28.92
N SER A 26 10.57 -24.19 28.80
CA SER A 26 11.63 -25.20 28.66
C SER A 26 12.32 -25.07 27.30
N ASP A 27 13.60 -25.43 27.24
CA ASP A 27 14.39 -25.43 25.99
C ASP A 27 13.67 -26.17 24.85
N GLU A 28 13.02 -27.30 25.17
CA GLU A 28 12.22 -28.07 24.22
C GLU A 28 11.00 -27.30 23.72
N ALA A 29 10.20 -26.73 24.62
CA ALA A 29 8.99 -25.99 24.25
C ALA A 29 9.32 -24.71 23.46
N LEU A 30 10.39 -24.02 23.83
CA LEU A 30 10.88 -22.82 23.14
C LEU A 30 11.39 -23.15 21.74
N LEU A 31 12.19 -24.20 21.60
CA LEU A 31 12.69 -24.63 20.29
C LEU A 31 11.55 -25.12 19.40
N GLU A 32 10.63 -25.90 19.95
CA GLU A 32 9.43 -26.36 19.23
C GLU A 32 8.62 -25.17 18.72
N LEU A 33 8.31 -24.21 19.59
CA LEU A 33 7.56 -23.01 19.23
C LEU A 33 8.27 -22.22 18.14
N LEU A 34 9.58 -22.03 18.26
CA LEU A 34 10.39 -21.30 17.28
C LEU A 34 10.34 -21.98 15.90
N LEU A 35 10.49 -23.31 15.86
CA LEU A 35 10.41 -24.09 14.63
C LEU A 35 9.01 -24.06 13.99
N THR A 36 7.93 -23.90 14.77
CA THR A 36 6.58 -23.75 14.19
C THR A 36 6.43 -22.51 13.29
N PHE A 37 7.24 -21.46 13.49
CA PHE A 37 7.20 -20.26 12.65
C PHE A 37 7.93 -20.45 11.32
N ALA A 38 8.93 -21.32 11.28
CA ALA A 38 9.71 -21.59 10.08
C ALA A 38 9.19 -22.77 9.24
N ILE A 39 8.55 -23.77 9.87
CA ILE A 39 8.12 -25.01 9.22
C ILE A 39 6.57 -25.11 9.24
N PRO A 40 5.89 -24.91 8.09
CA PRO A 40 4.44 -25.02 8.00
C PRO A 40 3.98 -26.49 7.94
N GLN A 41 2.85 -26.80 8.59
CA GLN A 41 2.10 -28.06 8.40
C GLN A 41 2.85 -29.37 8.69
N ARG A 42 3.84 -29.34 9.59
CA ARG A 42 4.56 -30.53 10.09
C ARG A 42 4.60 -30.54 11.62
N ASP A 43 4.62 -31.72 12.23
CA ASP A 43 4.95 -31.88 13.64
C ASP A 43 6.45 -31.62 13.84
N VAL A 44 6.77 -30.60 14.64
CA VAL A 44 8.13 -30.13 14.90
C VAL A 44 8.63 -30.54 16.29
N ASN A 45 7.79 -31.17 17.11
CA ASN A 45 8.19 -31.65 18.43
C ASN A 45 9.31 -32.72 18.35
N PRO A 46 9.23 -33.74 17.46
CA PRO A 46 10.31 -34.71 17.32
C PRO A 46 11.63 -34.08 16.84
N LEU A 47 11.53 -33.06 15.97
CA LEU A 47 12.68 -32.32 15.46
C LEU A 47 13.35 -31.49 16.56
N ALA A 48 12.57 -30.81 17.40
CA ALA A 48 13.09 -30.05 18.54
C ALA A 48 13.84 -30.96 19.52
N ARG A 49 13.28 -32.13 19.86
CA ARG A 49 13.96 -33.12 20.72
C ARG A 49 15.24 -33.65 20.10
N GLN A 50 15.24 -33.97 18.80
CA GLN A 50 16.42 -34.46 18.10
C GLN A 50 17.55 -33.43 18.13
N LEU A 51 17.23 -32.15 17.89
CA LEU A 51 18.21 -31.07 17.92
C LEU A 51 18.76 -30.87 19.33
N LEU A 52 17.92 -30.87 20.37
CA LEU A 52 18.39 -30.77 21.75
C LEU A 52 19.23 -31.98 22.17
N ALA A 53 18.88 -33.19 21.74
CA ALA A 53 19.68 -34.38 22.01
C ALA A 53 21.07 -34.32 21.34
N LYS A 54 21.17 -33.72 20.15
CA LYS A 54 22.42 -33.62 19.38
C LYS A 54 23.32 -32.47 19.83
N TYR A 55 22.74 -31.31 20.10
CA TYR A 55 23.47 -30.08 20.42
C TYR A 55 23.50 -29.78 21.93
N GLY A 56 22.70 -30.47 22.74
CA GLY A 56 22.72 -30.44 24.20
C GLY A 56 21.76 -29.42 24.83
N SER A 57 21.75 -28.18 24.35
CA SER A 57 20.92 -27.10 24.90
C SER A 57 20.36 -26.17 23.82
N LEU A 58 19.34 -25.38 24.15
CA LEU A 58 18.80 -24.38 23.23
C LEU A 58 19.87 -23.36 22.81
N GLY A 59 20.69 -22.89 23.74
CA GLY A 59 21.81 -21.99 23.45
C GLY A 59 22.83 -22.61 22.48
N ALA A 60 23.13 -23.89 22.62
CA ALA A 60 24.05 -24.58 21.72
C ALA A 60 23.47 -24.78 20.32
N VAL A 61 22.15 -25.03 20.19
CA VAL A 61 21.45 -25.06 18.89
C VAL A 61 21.50 -23.69 18.22
N LEU A 62 21.27 -22.61 18.97
CA LEU A 62 21.32 -21.23 18.47
C LEU A 62 22.73 -20.85 18.01
N ALA A 63 23.77 -21.25 18.75
CA ALA A 63 25.17 -20.95 18.44
C ALA A 63 25.76 -21.80 17.31
N ALA A 64 25.19 -22.98 16.99
CA ALA A 64 25.72 -23.92 16.00
C ALA A 64 25.94 -23.29 14.60
N HIS A 65 26.99 -23.70 13.87
CA HIS A 65 27.31 -23.10 12.58
C HIS A 65 26.18 -23.31 11.55
N PRO A 66 25.81 -22.30 10.71
CA PRO A 66 24.69 -22.41 9.78
C PRO A 66 24.77 -23.61 8.82
N SER A 67 25.97 -23.97 8.35
CA SER A 67 26.16 -25.14 7.47
C SER A 67 25.86 -26.46 8.16
N THR A 68 26.13 -26.58 9.47
CA THR A 68 25.83 -27.78 10.26
C THR A 68 24.31 -27.89 10.48
N LEU A 69 23.63 -26.79 10.77
CA LEU A 69 22.17 -26.76 10.92
C LEU A 69 21.45 -27.10 9.61
N LEU A 70 21.96 -26.64 8.46
CA LEU A 70 21.42 -26.99 7.14
C LEU A 70 21.58 -28.47 6.78
N SER A 71 22.50 -29.19 7.43
CA SER A 71 22.70 -30.62 7.21
C SER A 71 21.71 -31.50 8.00
N GLU A 72 20.93 -30.91 8.93
CA GLU A 72 19.94 -31.66 9.70
C GLU A 72 18.66 -31.92 8.90
N ALA A 73 18.22 -33.17 8.89
CA ALA A 73 17.00 -33.57 8.21
C ALA A 73 15.77 -32.87 8.82
N GLY A 74 15.14 -31.98 8.04
CA GLY A 74 13.96 -31.23 8.45
C GLY A 74 14.19 -29.75 8.76
N LEU A 75 15.45 -29.29 8.78
CA LEU A 75 15.77 -27.86 8.82
C LEU A 75 15.93 -27.30 7.41
N GLY A 76 15.09 -26.34 7.05
CA GLY A 76 15.21 -25.58 5.80
C GLY A 76 16.02 -24.29 6.01
N PRO A 77 16.39 -23.59 4.91
CA PRO A 77 17.08 -22.30 4.98
C PRO A 77 16.37 -21.29 5.88
N ASN A 78 15.04 -21.22 5.82
CA ASN A 78 14.24 -20.31 6.64
C ASN A 78 14.32 -20.63 8.14
N SER A 79 14.40 -21.91 8.52
CA SER A 79 14.56 -22.33 9.91
C SER A 79 15.92 -21.92 10.46
N VAL A 80 16.98 -22.10 9.67
CA VAL A 80 18.34 -21.72 10.06
C VAL A 80 18.48 -20.20 10.22
N VAL A 81 17.90 -19.42 9.31
CA VAL A 81 17.88 -17.95 9.42
C VAL A 81 17.15 -17.51 10.69
N LEU A 82 16.00 -18.11 11.00
CA LEU A 82 15.24 -17.78 12.21
C LEU A 82 16.04 -18.10 13.48
N LEU A 83 16.69 -19.26 13.54
CA LEU A 83 17.55 -19.63 14.67
C LEU A 83 18.70 -18.62 14.84
N LYS A 84 19.36 -18.23 13.75
CA LYS A 84 20.46 -17.27 13.79
C LYS A 84 20.05 -15.85 14.14
N LEU A 85 18.84 -15.46 13.76
CA LEU A 85 18.26 -14.19 14.16
C LEU A 85 18.07 -14.14 15.69
N VAL A 86 17.52 -15.21 16.28
CA VAL A 86 17.31 -15.30 17.73
C VAL A 86 18.64 -15.35 18.49
N ASP A 87 19.63 -16.08 17.98
CA ASP A 87 21.00 -16.09 18.50
C ASP A 87 21.60 -14.68 18.53
N TRP A 88 21.53 -13.96 17.40
CA TRP A 88 22.03 -12.59 17.31
C TRP A 88 21.33 -11.66 18.31
N LEU A 89 19.99 -11.71 18.37
CA LEU A 89 19.22 -10.89 19.32
C LEU A 89 19.60 -11.20 20.77
N SER A 90 19.72 -12.47 21.13
CA SER A 90 20.07 -12.90 22.49
C SER A 90 21.45 -12.40 22.91
N ASN A 91 22.39 -12.33 21.96
CA ASN A 91 23.76 -11.86 22.20
C ASN A 91 23.91 -10.33 22.15
N HIS A 92 22.90 -9.60 21.64
CA HIS A 92 22.92 -8.13 21.50
C HIS A 92 21.92 -7.40 22.39
N SER A 93 20.99 -8.10 23.05
CA SER A 93 20.22 -7.55 24.17
C SER A 93 21.07 -7.58 25.43
N ALA A 94 21.88 -6.53 25.63
CA ALA A 94 22.41 -6.21 26.95
C ALA A 94 21.25 -5.93 27.91
N PRO A 95 21.34 -6.30 29.20
CA PRO A 95 20.43 -5.75 30.19
C PRO A 95 20.71 -4.24 30.25
N GLU A 96 19.72 -3.42 29.93
CA GLU A 96 19.74 -2.02 30.32
C GLU A 96 19.96 -2.00 31.83
N GLY A 97 21.15 -1.55 32.24
CA GLY A 97 21.51 -1.40 33.63
C GLY A 97 20.47 -0.54 34.33
N GLU A 98 20.13 -0.94 35.55
CA GLU A 98 19.35 -0.17 36.50
C GLU A 98 19.71 1.32 36.41
N ILE A 99 18.73 2.15 36.08
CA ILE A 99 18.84 3.60 36.23
C ILE A 99 18.89 3.86 37.73
N SER A 100 20.10 3.83 38.30
CA SER A 100 20.38 4.32 39.63
C SER A 100 20.25 5.83 39.62
N VAL A 101 19.11 6.34 40.06
CA VAL A 101 18.96 7.74 40.44
C VAL A 101 19.88 7.96 41.64
N SER A 102 21.05 8.54 41.40
CA SER A 102 21.88 9.13 42.46
C SER A 102 22.24 10.56 42.07
N SER A 103 21.76 11.46 42.92
CA SER A 103 22.05 12.88 42.94
C SER A 103 23.53 13.15 43.21
N SER A 104 24.23 13.89 42.35
CA SER A 104 24.90 15.14 42.75
C SER A 104 25.65 15.82 41.59
N SER A 105 25.29 17.10 41.41
CA SER A 105 26.06 18.26 40.92
C SER A 105 27.02 18.16 39.73
N CYS A 106 26.70 18.91 38.67
CA CYS A 106 27.68 19.49 37.74
C CYS A 106 27.32 20.99 37.52
N PRO A 107 28.28 21.93 37.53
CA PRO A 107 28.01 23.37 37.42
C PRO A 107 27.80 23.81 35.95
N PRO A 108 27.20 24.99 35.71
CA PRO A 108 26.68 25.36 34.41
C PRO A 108 27.72 26.07 33.55
N ALA A 109 27.72 25.79 32.24
CA ALA A 109 28.32 26.66 31.23
C ALA A 109 27.36 26.78 30.03
N SER A 110 26.59 27.86 30.08
CA SER A 110 26.16 28.75 29.00
C SER A 110 25.87 28.15 27.60
N GLN A 111 24.58 28.17 27.29
CA GLN A 111 24.02 28.14 25.94
C GLN A 111 24.27 29.51 25.27
N ASP A 112 24.85 29.53 24.08
CA ASP A 112 24.84 30.72 23.22
C ASP A 112 23.65 30.67 22.25
N PRO A 113 22.83 31.73 22.14
CA PRO A 113 21.70 31.77 21.22
C PRO A 113 22.11 32.20 19.80
N LEU A 114 21.48 31.57 18.81
CA LEU A 114 21.72 31.68 17.37
C LEU A 114 21.14 32.96 16.74
N PHE A 115 21.27 34.13 17.36
CA PHE A 115 20.96 35.41 16.71
C PHE A 115 21.82 36.53 17.31
N ASP A 116 22.80 37.03 16.54
CA ASP A 116 22.81 38.46 16.24
C ASP A 116 23.70 38.84 15.05
N LEU A 117 23.20 39.81 14.29
CA LEU A 117 23.77 40.44 13.10
C LEU A 117 24.68 41.61 13.53
N GLN A 118 25.90 41.71 12.97
CA GLN A 118 26.58 42.94 12.46
C GLN A 118 28.11 42.88 12.58
N ALA A 119 28.76 43.57 11.62
CA ALA A 119 30.19 43.78 11.39
C ALA A 119 30.91 42.56 10.78
N LEU A 120 31.41 42.63 9.54
CA LEU A 120 32.51 43.51 9.17
C LEU A 120 32.34 44.16 7.80
N THR A 121 32.42 45.48 7.82
CA THR A 121 32.66 46.38 6.71
C THR A 121 34.17 46.47 6.40
N HIS A 122 34.48 46.67 5.11
CA HIS A 122 35.71 47.17 4.49
C HIS A 122 36.97 46.27 4.42
N ALA A 123 37.31 45.81 3.21
CA ALA A 123 38.43 46.37 2.44
C ALA A 123 38.49 45.82 0.98
N SER A 124 38.59 46.76 0.03
CA SER A 124 39.06 46.76 -1.38
C SER A 124 39.68 45.47 -1.98
N GLY A 125 39.55 45.15 -3.28
CA GLY A 125 39.05 45.89 -4.45
C GLY A 125 39.37 45.17 -5.78
N ALA A 126 39.05 45.85 -6.89
CA ALA A 126 39.44 45.60 -8.31
C ALA A 126 38.52 44.73 -9.22
N GLN A 127 37.56 45.42 -9.84
CA GLN A 127 37.26 45.54 -11.28
C GLN A 127 37.27 44.32 -12.23
N GLY A 128 36.15 44.13 -12.95
CA GLY A 128 36.09 43.45 -14.25
C GLY A 128 34.69 43.00 -14.65
N ALA A 129 34.03 43.77 -15.53
CA ALA A 129 32.66 43.56 -16.00
C ALA A 129 32.42 42.26 -16.79
N ARG A 130 31.22 41.68 -16.64
CA ARG A 130 30.41 41.04 -17.70
C ARG A 130 29.02 40.69 -17.15
N GLU A 131 27.99 41.24 -17.79
CA GLU A 131 26.58 40.87 -17.58
C GLU A 131 26.36 39.41 -17.96
N ALA A 132 25.75 38.64 -17.06
CA ALA A 132 25.23 37.31 -17.32
C ALA A 132 23.86 37.17 -16.63
N GLN A 133 22.89 36.66 -17.39
CA GLN A 133 21.49 36.47 -17.04
C GLN A 133 21.31 35.69 -15.71
N PRO A 134 20.26 35.99 -14.93
CA PRO A 134 19.97 35.22 -13.73
C PRO A 134 19.36 33.86 -14.09
N THR A 135 20.15 32.80 -13.94
CA THR A 135 19.62 31.44 -13.73
C THR A 135 18.71 31.43 -12.51
N PRO A 136 17.49 30.86 -12.58
CA PRO A 136 16.64 30.73 -11.42
C PRO A 136 17.27 29.71 -10.46
N GLY A 137 17.58 30.17 -9.25
CA GLY A 137 18.09 29.34 -8.16
C GLY A 137 17.08 28.28 -7.72
N PRO A 138 17.54 27.26 -6.98
CA PRO A 138 16.72 26.12 -6.58
C PRO A 138 15.62 26.58 -5.61
N MET A 139 14.37 26.24 -5.95
CA MET A 139 13.18 26.55 -5.16
C MET A 139 13.28 25.95 -3.74
N PRO A 140 13.01 26.73 -2.68
CA PRO A 140 12.97 26.22 -1.32
C PRO A 140 11.60 25.60 -1.04
N GLY A 141 11.57 24.28 -0.76
CA GLY A 141 10.30 23.64 -0.41
C GLY A 141 10.20 22.12 -0.47
N ALA A 142 11.30 21.35 -0.47
CA ALA A 142 11.20 19.90 -0.34
C ALA A 142 11.01 19.50 1.14
N ARG A 143 9.84 19.80 1.73
CA ARG A 143 9.41 19.09 2.93
C ARG A 143 9.12 17.65 2.52
N ARG A 144 9.80 16.72 3.20
CA ARG A 144 9.68 15.27 2.96
C ARG A 144 8.22 14.85 2.98
N THR A 145 7.73 14.40 1.83
CA THR A 145 6.45 13.71 1.65
C THR A 145 6.34 12.56 2.66
N PRO A 146 5.15 12.28 3.25
CA PRO A 146 4.94 11.01 3.91
C PRO A 146 5.25 9.90 2.90
N ALA A 147 6.22 9.04 3.24
CA ALA A 147 6.69 8.00 2.33
C ALA A 147 5.51 7.16 1.84
N GLN A 148 5.33 7.08 0.51
CA GLN A 148 4.41 6.11 -0.09
C GLN A 148 4.72 4.72 0.48
N PRO A 149 3.71 3.95 0.90
CA PRO A 149 3.94 2.66 1.53
C PRO A 149 4.71 1.74 0.57
N ARG A 150 5.92 1.33 0.98
CA ARG A 150 6.75 0.40 0.20
C ARG A 150 5.96 -0.89 -0.07
N PRO A 151 5.82 -1.34 -1.33
CA PRO A 151 5.15 -2.60 -1.62
C PRO A 151 5.91 -3.74 -0.93
N ARG A 152 5.21 -4.48 -0.05
CA ARG A 152 5.78 -5.66 0.62
C ARG A 152 6.08 -6.76 -0.39
N ALA A 153 7.11 -7.56 -0.10
CA ALA A 153 7.54 -8.73 -0.87
C ALA A 153 6.45 -9.83 -0.92
N GLY A 154 5.45 -9.63 -1.77
CA GLY A 154 4.50 -10.66 -2.19
C GLY A 154 4.92 -11.25 -3.54
N THR A 155 4.17 -12.25 -4.01
CA THR A 155 4.37 -12.85 -5.34
C THR A 155 4.14 -11.88 -6.51
N GLY A 156 3.59 -10.68 -6.23
CA GLY A 156 3.17 -9.70 -7.24
C GLY A 156 1.83 -10.03 -7.90
N LEU A 157 1.26 -11.22 -7.64
CA LEU A 157 -0.04 -11.66 -8.12
C LEU A 157 -1.12 -11.49 -7.04
N PHE A 158 -2.34 -11.17 -7.43
CA PHE A 158 -3.52 -11.15 -6.56
C PHE A 158 -4.57 -12.12 -7.07
N SER A 159 -5.23 -12.89 -6.20
CA SER A 159 -6.16 -13.97 -6.60
C SER A 159 -7.64 -13.63 -6.49
N ASN A 160 -7.99 -12.47 -5.90
CA ASN A 160 -9.37 -11.99 -5.76
C ASN A 160 -9.39 -10.47 -5.87
N ALA A 161 -10.25 -9.89 -6.71
CA ALA A 161 -10.34 -8.43 -6.87
C ALA A 161 -11.26 -7.77 -5.83
N LEU A 162 -12.43 -8.36 -5.58
CA LEU A 162 -13.43 -7.88 -4.61
C LEU A 162 -13.87 -6.43 -4.84
N LEU A 163 -13.72 -5.92 -6.07
CA LEU A 163 -14.01 -4.55 -6.40
C LEU A 163 -15.51 -4.27 -6.42
N ARG A 164 -16.32 -5.25 -6.86
CA ARG A 164 -17.79 -5.13 -6.84
C ARG A 164 -18.30 -5.01 -5.42
N GLU A 165 -17.84 -5.89 -4.53
CA GLU A 165 -18.18 -5.86 -3.12
C GLU A 165 -17.71 -4.56 -2.45
N ALA A 166 -16.53 -4.04 -2.81
CA ALA A 166 -16.07 -2.75 -2.34
C ALA A 166 -17.02 -1.62 -2.78
N ILE A 167 -17.36 -1.54 -4.06
CA ILE A 167 -18.28 -0.52 -4.61
C ILE A 167 -19.64 -0.58 -3.92
N GLU A 168 -20.16 -1.78 -3.65
CA GLU A 168 -21.47 -1.98 -3.01
C GLU A 168 -21.45 -1.61 -1.51
N LEU A 169 -20.38 -1.93 -0.80
CA LEU A 169 -20.34 -1.79 0.67
C LEU A 169 -19.74 -0.45 1.14
N LEU A 170 -18.93 0.22 0.34
CA LEU A 170 -18.29 1.51 0.70
C LEU A 170 -19.28 2.60 1.12
N PRO A 171 -20.43 2.80 0.45
CA PRO A 171 -21.40 3.82 0.84
C PRO A 171 -21.96 3.62 2.26
N GLU A 172 -22.01 2.38 2.74
CA GLU A 172 -22.59 2.02 4.03
C GLU A 172 -21.55 1.95 5.17
N LEU A 173 -20.29 2.27 4.90
CA LEU A 173 -19.27 2.19 5.94
C LEU A 173 -19.56 3.14 7.12
N PRO A 174 -19.22 2.73 8.35
CA PRO A 174 -19.33 3.59 9.51
C PRO A 174 -18.47 4.85 9.37
N ASP A 175 -18.86 5.92 10.05
CA ASP A 175 -18.05 7.14 10.10
C ASP A 175 -16.91 6.97 11.11
N THR A 176 -15.79 6.41 10.64
CA THR A 176 -14.64 6.07 11.46
C THR A 176 -13.35 6.26 10.68
N THR A 177 -12.25 6.54 11.38
CA THR A 177 -10.89 6.51 10.82
C THR A 177 -10.21 5.14 11.04
N SER A 178 -10.82 4.28 11.87
CA SER A 178 -10.28 2.98 12.27
C SER A 178 -10.50 1.91 11.19
N LEU A 179 -9.41 1.36 10.66
CA LEU A 179 -9.50 0.21 9.76
C LEU A 179 -10.02 -1.04 10.46
N ALA A 180 -9.85 -1.18 11.78
CA ALA A 180 -10.38 -2.32 12.51
C ALA A 180 -11.92 -2.33 12.49
N GLU A 181 -12.54 -1.16 12.67
CA GLU A 181 -13.99 -0.99 12.60
C GLU A 181 -14.52 -1.20 11.17
N VAL A 182 -13.83 -0.66 10.17
CA VAL A 182 -14.17 -0.91 8.76
C VAL A 182 -14.11 -2.41 8.45
N LYS A 183 -13.04 -3.10 8.86
CA LYS A 183 -12.90 -4.55 8.64
C LYS A 183 -14.00 -5.32 9.36
N ALA A 184 -14.31 -4.99 10.62
CA ALA A 184 -15.39 -5.63 11.37
C ALA A 184 -16.74 -5.45 10.67
N TYR A 185 -17.04 -4.25 10.17
CA TYR A 185 -18.24 -3.97 9.39
C TYR A 185 -18.31 -4.84 8.12
N LEU A 186 -17.22 -4.88 7.35
CA LEU A 186 -17.14 -5.68 6.12
C LEU A 186 -17.34 -7.17 6.41
N VAL A 187 -16.73 -7.72 7.46
CA VAL A 187 -16.92 -9.12 7.85
C VAL A 187 -18.39 -9.43 8.16
N GLY A 188 -19.15 -8.47 8.72
CA GLY A 188 -20.57 -8.63 9.00
C GLY A 188 -21.47 -8.63 7.76
N ARG A 189 -21.07 -7.94 6.68
CA ARG A 189 -21.91 -7.69 5.50
C ARG A 189 -21.55 -8.50 4.26
N LEU A 190 -20.33 -9.02 4.17
CA LEU A 190 -19.90 -9.85 3.04
C LEU A 190 -20.76 -11.13 2.94
N HIS A 191 -21.22 -11.45 1.73
CA HIS A 191 -22.17 -12.54 1.46
C HIS A 191 -21.59 -13.97 1.58
N TYR A 192 -20.30 -14.10 1.91
CA TYR A 192 -19.61 -15.40 2.00
C TYR A 192 -19.92 -16.14 3.30
N SER A 193 -20.21 -17.45 3.22
CA SER A 193 -20.60 -18.24 4.40
C SER A 193 -19.47 -18.39 5.44
N ALA A 194 -18.26 -18.71 4.99
CA ALA A 194 -17.12 -18.95 5.88
C ALA A 194 -16.59 -17.66 6.52
N PHE A 195 -16.50 -17.62 7.84
CA PHE A 195 -15.98 -16.47 8.59
C PHE A 195 -14.53 -16.13 8.21
N SER A 196 -13.67 -17.13 8.07
CA SER A 196 -12.26 -16.93 7.66
C SER A 196 -12.13 -16.32 6.26
N THR A 197 -13.04 -16.67 5.33
CA THR A 197 -13.11 -16.05 4.00
C THR A 197 -13.54 -14.59 4.10
N ARG A 198 -14.59 -14.28 4.88
CA ARG A 198 -15.03 -12.90 5.11
C ARG A 198 -13.94 -12.06 5.75
N GLN A 199 -13.22 -12.59 6.74
CA GLN A 199 -12.09 -11.92 7.40
C GLN A 199 -10.98 -11.59 6.39
N ARG A 200 -10.57 -12.55 5.57
CA ARG A 200 -9.54 -12.35 4.53
C ARG A 200 -9.99 -11.33 3.48
N TYR A 201 -11.24 -11.38 3.05
CA TYR A 201 -11.76 -10.49 2.01
C TYR A 201 -11.98 -9.07 2.52
N ALA A 202 -12.42 -8.92 3.76
CA ALA A 202 -12.46 -7.63 4.45
C ALA A 202 -11.06 -7.00 4.53
N GLU A 203 -10.02 -7.80 4.83
CA GLU A 203 -8.63 -7.34 4.82
C GLU A 203 -8.20 -6.84 3.44
N TYR A 204 -8.55 -7.59 2.38
CA TYR A 204 -8.21 -7.24 1.00
C TYR A 204 -8.89 -5.94 0.56
N ILE A 205 -10.20 -5.79 0.82
CA ILE A 205 -10.96 -4.58 0.51
C ILE A 205 -10.38 -3.39 1.28
N ALA A 206 -10.21 -3.52 2.59
CA ALA A 206 -9.71 -2.43 3.43
C ALA A 206 -8.32 -1.97 2.97
N ARG A 207 -7.40 -2.91 2.68
CA ARG A 207 -6.05 -2.58 2.21
C ARG A 207 -6.06 -1.83 0.88
N ARG A 208 -6.94 -2.20 -0.06
CA ARG A 208 -6.98 -1.61 -1.40
C ARG A 208 -7.68 -0.27 -1.45
N MET A 209 -8.74 -0.11 -0.67
CA MET A 209 -9.50 1.14 -0.62
C MET A 209 -8.79 2.20 0.24
N PHE A 210 -8.04 1.76 1.26
CA PHE A 210 -7.39 2.63 2.24
C PHE A 210 -5.88 2.32 2.36
N PRO A 211 -5.09 2.61 1.31
CA PRO A 211 -3.65 2.27 1.28
C PRO A 211 -2.81 3.01 2.32
N SER A 212 -3.29 4.14 2.85
CA SER A 212 -2.61 4.91 3.92
C SER A 212 -2.63 4.23 5.28
N GLY A 213 -3.42 3.16 5.45
CA GLY A 213 -3.58 2.48 6.74
C GLY A 213 -4.64 3.11 7.65
N GLN A 214 -5.38 4.12 7.17
CA GLN A 214 -6.52 4.73 7.87
C GLN A 214 -7.73 4.79 6.95
N ALA A 215 -8.93 4.67 7.52
CA ALA A 215 -10.18 4.79 6.79
C ALA A 215 -10.45 6.27 6.43
N ASP A 216 -9.81 6.75 5.36
CA ASP A 216 -9.85 8.16 4.97
C ASP A 216 -11.29 8.64 4.73
N ARG A 217 -11.56 9.87 5.17
CA ARG A 217 -12.90 10.46 5.13
C ARG A 217 -13.30 10.75 3.69
N ALA A 218 -12.37 11.21 2.86
CA ALA A 218 -12.59 11.47 1.44
C ALA A 218 -13.28 10.31 0.70
N LEU A 219 -12.71 9.11 0.69
CA LEU A 219 -13.32 7.98 -0.03
C LEU A 219 -14.68 7.59 0.56
N ARG A 220 -14.82 7.60 1.89
CA ARG A 220 -16.09 7.26 2.57
C ARG A 220 -17.19 8.27 2.26
N ALA A 221 -16.89 9.57 2.30
CA ALA A 221 -17.83 10.63 1.96
C ALA A 221 -18.19 10.59 0.47
N PHE A 222 -17.18 10.41 -0.40
CA PHE A 222 -17.39 10.26 -1.84
C PHE A 222 -18.30 9.07 -2.16
N ALA A 223 -18.08 7.92 -1.51
CA ALA A 223 -18.93 6.74 -1.67
C ALA A 223 -20.39 6.98 -1.28
N ARG A 224 -20.65 7.74 -0.21
CA ARG A 224 -22.01 8.14 0.18
C ARG A 224 -22.65 9.09 -0.82
N HIS A 225 -21.88 10.03 -1.38
CA HIS A 225 -22.39 11.01 -2.33
C HIS A 225 -22.72 10.40 -3.71
N PHE A 226 -21.92 9.42 -4.15
CA PHE A 226 -22.02 8.81 -5.48
C PHE A 226 -22.45 7.34 -5.43
N ALA A 227 -23.22 6.95 -4.41
CA ALA A 227 -23.70 5.58 -4.23
C ALA A 227 -24.46 5.08 -5.47
N GLY A 228 -24.03 3.95 -6.02
CA GLY A 228 -24.64 3.35 -7.21
C GLY A 228 -24.32 4.04 -8.55
N ARG A 229 -23.53 5.12 -8.56
CA ARG A 229 -23.16 5.85 -9.78
C ARG A 229 -21.81 5.40 -10.34
N GLN A 230 -21.51 5.85 -11.56
CA GLN A 230 -20.29 5.51 -12.27
C GLN A 230 -19.05 6.10 -11.58
N GLU A 231 -19.16 7.28 -10.98
CA GLU A 231 -18.05 7.98 -10.35
C GLU A 231 -17.47 7.21 -9.16
N LEU A 232 -18.32 6.52 -8.40
CA LEU A 232 -17.85 5.63 -7.34
C LEU A 232 -17.07 4.44 -7.89
N ARG A 233 -17.49 3.87 -9.03
CA ARG A 233 -16.76 2.77 -9.68
C ARG A 233 -15.37 3.24 -10.09
N ASP A 234 -15.29 4.43 -10.68
CA ASP A 234 -14.02 5.03 -11.11
C ASP A 234 -13.09 5.26 -9.90
N ALA A 235 -13.58 5.89 -8.83
CA ALA A 235 -12.79 6.14 -7.62
C ALA A 235 -12.30 4.84 -6.95
N CYS A 236 -13.14 3.81 -6.88
CA CYS A 236 -12.76 2.51 -6.33
C CYS A 236 -11.73 1.81 -7.23
N PHE A 237 -11.92 1.82 -8.54
CA PHE A 237 -10.98 1.20 -9.47
C PHE A 237 -9.63 1.91 -9.49
N TYR A 238 -9.65 3.24 -9.39
CA TYR A 238 -8.44 4.03 -9.19
C TYR A 238 -7.67 3.59 -7.93
N ARG A 239 -8.33 3.55 -6.77
CA ARG A 239 -7.72 3.08 -5.50
C ARG A 239 -7.21 1.64 -5.60
N PHE A 240 -7.96 0.78 -6.30
CA PHE A 240 -7.56 -0.59 -6.58
C PHE A 240 -6.26 -0.64 -7.38
N CYS A 241 -6.14 0.13 -8.46
CA CYS A 241 -4.95 0.17 -9.32
C CYS A 241 -3.73 0.72 -8.58
N VAL A 242 -3.90 1.77 -7.77
CA VAL A 242 -2.82 2.29 -6.90
C VAL A 242 -2.30 1.23 -5.93
N SER A 243 -3.21 0.39 -5.40
CA SER A 243 -2.85 -0.65 -4.43
C SER A 243 -2.35 -1.95 -5.08
N GLU A 244 -2.65 -2.18 -6.35
CA GLU A 244 -2.31 -3.39 -7.11
C GLU A 244 -1.45 -3.02 -8.35
N PRO A 245 -0.12 -2.89 -8.21
CA PRO A 245 0.76 -2.43 -9.29
C PRO A 245 0.74 -3.30 -10.55
N LEU A 246 0.40 -4.59 -10.41
CA LEU A 246 0.19 -5.48 -11.56
C LEU A 246 -0.92 -4.96 -12.48
N MET A 247 -1.99 -4.40 -11.91
CA MET A 247 -3.12 -3.88 -12.68
C MET A 247 -2.69 -2.71 -13.55
N LEU A 248 -1.95 -1.74 -12.98
CA LEU A 248 -1.40 -0.61 -13.72
C LEU A 248 -0.48 -1.08 -14.85
N ARG A 249 0.41 -2.05 -14.57
CA ARG A 249 1.32 -2.58 -15.58
C ARG A 249 0.56 -3.23 -16.76
N VAL A 250 -0.45 -4.05 -16.47
CA VAL A 250 -1.28 -4.65 -17.52
C VAL A 250 -2.01 -3.58 -18.33
N ILE A 251 -2.53 -2.54 -17.68
CA ILE A 251 -3.17 -1.42 -18.37
C ILE A 251 -2.17 -0.76 -19.33
N ASP A 252 -0.96 -0.47 -18.85
CA ASP A 252 0.06 0.25 -19.62
C ASP A 252 0.67 -0.56 -20.75
N GLU A 253 0.95 -1.84 -20.52
CA GLU A 253 1.72 -2.68 -21.44
C GLU A 253 0.85 -3.55 -22.35
N ALA A 254 -0.39 -3.87 -21.95
CA ALA A 254 -1.28 -4.74 -22.72
C ALA A 254 -2.55 -4.05 -23.21
N LEU A 255 -3.20 -3.20 -22.41
CA LEU A 255 -4.49 -2.60 -22.77
C LEU A 255 -4.34 -1.30 -23.55
N LEU A 256 -3.62 -0.30 -23.03
CA LEU A 256 -3.47 1.00 -23.68
C LEU A 256 -2.85 0.92 -25.09
N PRO A 257 -1.82 0.09 -25.36
CA PRO A 257 -1.29 -0.07 -26.72
C PRO A 257 -2.33 -0.63 -27.70
N GLY A 258 -3.31 -1.38 -27.19
CA GLY A 258 -4.41 -1.98 -27.94
C GLY A 258 -5.69 -1.14 -27.97
N VAL A 259 -5.74 0.03 -27.32
CA VAL A 259 -6.99 0.78 -27.11
C VAL A 259 -7.68 1.16 -28.43
N SER A 260 -6.92 1.43 -29.50
CA SER A 260 -7.47 1.74 -30.84
C SER A 260 -8.17 0.55 -31.49
N ARG A 261 -7.79 -0.69 -31.13
CA ARG A 261 -8.51 -1.91 -31.55
C ARG A 261 -9.84 -2.05 -30.80
N GLY A 262 -9.94 -1.42 -29.63
CA GLY A 262 -11.11 -1.44 -28.76
C GLY A 262 -11.41 -2.82 -28.13
N GLN A 263 -10.56 -3.81 -28.36
CA GLN A 263 -10.77 -5.20 -27.98
C GLN A 263 -9.44 -5.89 -27.66
N ILE A 264 -9.49 -6.85 -26.72
CA ILE A 264 -8.36 -7.73 -26.37
C ILE A 264 -8.87 -9.13 -26.05
N ALA A 265 -8.16 -10.15 -26.52
CA ALA A 265 -8.50 -11.53 -26.20
C ALA A 265 -8.06 -11.88 -24.77
N ARG A 266 -8.85 -12.68 -24.06
CA ARG A 266 -8.46 -13.21 -22.74
C ARG A 266 -7.23 -14.11 -22.80
N SER A 267 -6.95 -14.72 -23.96
CA SER A 267 -5.71 -15.45 -24.20
C SER A 267 -4.50 -14.53 -24.21
N GLU A 268 -4.60 -13.35 -24.81
CA GLU A 268 -3.51 -12.36 -24.86
C GLU A 268 -3.14 -11.89 -23.45
N LEU A 269 -4.13 -11.61 -22.59
CA LEU A 269 -3.88 -11.30 -21.17
C LEU A 269 -3.30 -12.49 -20.39
N ARG A 270 -3.70 -13.72 -20.72
CA ARG A 270 -3.13 -14.93 -20.10
C ARG A 270 -1.68 -15.13 -20.50
N GLU A 271 -1.36 -14.92 -21.77
CA GLU A 271 -0.01 -15.00 -22.33
C GLU A 271 0.87 -13.93 -21.72
N TYR A 272 0.39 -12.68 -21.62
CA TYR A 272 1.06 -11.61 -20.90
C TYR A 272 1.44 -12.06 -19.47
N LEU A 273 0.47 -12.55 -18.68
CA LEU A 273 0.76 -13.02 -17.32
C LEU A 273 1.75 -14.20 -17.29
N ALA A 274 1.69 -15.12 -18.25
CA ALA A 274 2.61 -16.26 -18.33
C ALA A 274 4.05 -15.82 -18.65
N VAL A 275 4.22 -14.82 -19.51
CA VAL A 275 5.53 -14.24 -19.86
C VAL A 275 6.13 -13.49 -18.67
N HIS A 276 5.33 -12.68 -17.98
CA HIS A 276 5.82 -11.86 -16.87
C HIS A 276 5.95 -12.62 -15.53
N PHE A 277 5.31 -13.78 -15.38
CA PHE A 277 5.38 -14.63 -14.18
C PHE A 277 5.65 -16.10 -14.53
N PRO A 278 6.83 -16.42 -15.08
CA PRO A 278 7.15 -17.77 -15.52
C PRO A 278 7.13 -18.76 -14.35
N GLY A 279 6.51 -19.93 -14.57
CA GLY A 279 6.44 -21.02 -13.59
C GLY A 279 5.46 -20.80 -12.44
N ARG A 280 4.60 -19.77 -12.48
CA ARG A 280 3.54 -19.54 -11.48
C ARG A 280 2.15 -19.82 -12.07
N ASP A 281 1.22 -20.28 -11.21
CA ASP A 281 -0.19 -20.36 -11.59
C ASP A 281 -0.81 -18.96 -11.60
N THR A 282 -1.27 -18.52 -12.77
CA THR A 282 -1.83 -17.19 -13.02
C THR A 282 -3.34 -17.22 -13.23
N ARG A 283 -4.00 -18.39 -13.11
CA ARG A 283 -5.43 -18.54 -13.40
C ARG A 283 -6.31 -17.66 -12.50
N ASP A 284 -6.07 -17.71 -11.20
CA ASP A 284 -6.82 -16.90 -10.24
C ASP A 284 -6.54 -15.41 -10.41
N ALA A 285 -5.30 -15.05 -10.77
CA ALA A 285 -4.93 -13.66 -11.02
C ALA A 285 -5.57 -13.11 -12.29
N LEU A 286 -5.61 -13.91 -13.36
CA LEU A 286 -6.33 -13.57 -14.58
C LEU A 286 -7.82 -13.37 -14.27
N LYS A 287 -8.44 -14.31 -13.54
CA LYS A 287 -9.84 -14.18 -13.15
C LYS A 287 -10.09 -12.89 -12.35
N ALA A 288 -9.30 -12.65 -11.31
CA ALA A 288 -9.44 -11.46 -10.49
C ALA A 288 -9.26 -10.16 -11.29
N MET A 289 -8.26 -10.12 -12.18
CA MET A 289 -8.03 -8.97 -13.07
C MET A 289 -9.22 -8.71 -13.99
N LEU A 290 -9.78 -9.75 -14.60
CA LEU A 290 -10.98 -9.64 -15.43
C LEU A 290 -12.19 -9.17 -14.61
N ASP A 291 -12.36 -9.70 -13.41
CA ASP A 291 -13.45 -9.30 -12.50
C ASP A 291 -13.33 -7.81 -12.11
N ALA A 292 -12.11 -7.31 -11.87
CA ALA A 292 -11.85 -5.90 -11.60
C ALA A 292 -12.17 -5.00 -12.80
N LEU A 293 -11.69 -5.37 -14.00
CA LEU A 293 -11.98 -4.62 -15.23
C LEU A 293 -13.48 -4.55 -15.50
N LEU A 294 -14.19 -5.67 -15.40
CA LEU A 294 -15.64 -5.71 -15.62
C LEU A 294 -16.44 -4.96 -14.55
N ALA A 295 -15.89 -4.79 -13.33
CA ALA A 295 -16.54 -4.03 -12.27
C ALA A 295 -16.54 -2.52 -12.52
N THR A 296 -15.62 -2.03 -13.36
CA THR A 296 -15.55 -0.61 -13.76
C THR A 296 -16.81 -0.13 -14.45
N GLY A 297 -17.52 -0.99 -15.20
CA GLY A 297 -18.66 -0.60 -16.04
C GLY A 297 -18.29 -0.11 -17.43
N TRP A 298 -17.04 0.32 -17.63
CA TRP A 298 -16.51 0.75 -18.94
C TRP A 298 -16.07 -0.42 -19.80
N VAL A 299 -15.54 -1.47 -19.17
CA VAL A 299 -15.12 -2.70 -19.87
C VAL A 299 -16.29 -3.68 -19.95
N ARG A 300 -16.54 -4.20 -21.15
CA ARG A 300 -17.49 -5.29 -21.39
C ARG A 300 -16.72 -6.54 -21.78
N GLY A 301 -17.24 -7.72 -21.49
CA GLY A 301 -16.56 -8.96 -21.84
C GLY A 301 -17.51 -10.13 -22.01
N ASP A 302 -17.15 -11.02 -22.92
CA ASP A 302 -17.83 -12.30 -23.14
C ASP A 302 -16.98 -13.45 -22.57
N ARG A 303 -17.00 -14.66 -23.16
CA ARG A 303 -16.16 -15.78 -22.68
C ARG A 303 -14.71 -15.70 -23.16
N SER A 304 -14.44 -15.00 -24.25
CA SER A 304 -13.17 -14.99 -25.00
C SER A 304 -12.54 -13.61 -25.13
N LEU A 305 -13.33 -12.55 -25.16
CA LEU A 305 -12.95 -11.21 -25.56
C LEU A 305 -13.38 -10.18 -24.51
N LEU A 306 -12.60 -9.13 -24.39
CA LEU A 306 -12.95 -7.91 -23.67
C LEU A 306 -13.01 -6.75 -24.66
N SER A 307 -14.04 -5.93 -24.55
CA SER A 307 -14.20 -4.67 -25.27
C SER A 307 -14.02 -3.52 -24.30
N TYR A 308 -13.16 -2.57 -24.65
CA TYR A 308 -12.79 -1.40 -23.85
C TYR A 308 -12.34 -0.28 -24.79
N GLY A 309 -12.19 0.94 -24.27
CA GLY A 309 -11.76 2.07 -25.08
C GLY A 309 -11.65 3.32 -24.22
N TYR A 310 -11.24 4.41 -24.85
CA TYR A 310 -11.32 5.70 -24.20
C TYR A 310 -12.77 6.06 -23.90
N HIS A 311 -13.01 6.66 -22.74
CA HIS A 311 -14.34 7.13 -22.36
C HIS A 311 -14.31 8.53 -21.76
N GLU A 312 -15.51 9.07 -21.57
CA GLU A 312 -15.74 10.41 -21.04
C GLU A 312 -15.13 10.58 -19.64
N VAL A 313 -14.64 11.79 -19.40
CA VAL A 313 -14.04 12.21 -18.13
C VAL A 313 -15.14 12.82 -17.25
N LEU A 314 -15.71 12.01 -16.37
CA LEU A 314 -16.74 12.50 -15.44
C LEU A 314 -16.15 13.50 -14.45
N PRO A 315 -16.74 14.71 -14.26
CA PRO A 315 -16.14 15.73 -13.42
C PRO A 315 -15.90 15.30 -11.97
N ALA A 316 -16.81 14.54 -11.35
CA ALA A 316 -16.61 14.08 -9.98
C ALA A 316 -15.51 13.01 -9.87
N SER A 317 -15.41 12.10 -10.85
CA SER A 317 -14.28 11.16 -10.95
C SER A 317 -12.96 11.91 -11.12
N LEU A 318 -12.94 12.91 -12.01
CA LEU A 318 -11.77 13.77 -12.23
C LEU A 318 -11.37 14.49 -10.96
N ALA A 319 -12.30 15.12 -10.26
CA ALA A 319 -12.01 15.80 -9.01
C ALA A 319 -11.39 14.87 -7.98
N PHE A 320 -11.94 13.66 -7.80
CA PHE A 320 -11.40 12.69 -6.84
C PHE A 320 -9.99 12.22 -7.21
N VAL A 321 -9.75 11.84 -8.46
CA VAL A 321 -8.46 11.31 -8.92
C VAL A 321 -7.41 12.42 -8.96
N LEU A 322 -7.73 13.59 -9.51
CA LEU A 322 -6.82 14.72 -9.61
C LEU A 322 -6.32 15.14 -8.22
N HIS A 323 -7.22 15.29 -7.24
CA HIS A 323 -6.81 15.67 -5.88
C HIS A 323 -6.15 14.52 -5.10
N SER A 324 -6.26 13.27 -5.58
CA SER A 324 -5.49 12.14 -5.05
C SER A 324 -4.06 12.08 -5.59
N GLU A 325 -3.88 12.37 -6.88
CA GLU A 325 -2.57 12.40 -7.56
C GLU A 325 -1.77 13.66 -7.24
N PHE A 326 -2.45 14.80 -7.08
CA PHE A 326 -1.87 16.11 -6.79
C PHE A 326 -2.40 16.66 -5.45
N PRO A 327 -1.95 16.08 -4.31
CA PRO A 327 -2.52 16.38 -2.99
C PRO A 327 -2.13 17.75 -2.44
N GLU A 328 -1.04 18.36 -2.92
CA GLU A 328 -0.57 19.66 -2.46
C GLU A 328 -1.24 20.79 -3.26
N PRO A 329 -1.76 21.84 -2.61
CA PRO A 329 -2.22 23.02 -3.31
C PRO A 329 -1.09 23.64 -4.13
N GLY A 330 -1.33 23.89 -5.41
CA GLY A 330 -0.27 24.26 -6.32
C GLY A 330 -0.70 24.35 -7.77
N MET A 331 0.26 24.66 -8.63
CA MET A 331 0.09 24.78 -10.07
C MET A 331 0.72 23.56 -10.75
N TYR A 332 -0.05 22.90 -11.61
CA TYR A 332 0.35 21.64 -12.25
C TYR A 332 0.09 21.72 -13.76
N ALA A 333 0.92 21.03 -14.53
CA ALA A 333 0.75 20.94 -15.98
C ALA A 333 -0.43 20.01 -16.34
N ILE A 334 -1.24 20.39 -17.33
CA ILE A 334 -2.35 19.54 -17.82
C ILE A 334 -1.81 18.21 -18.37
N ASP A 335 -0.66 18.23 -19.05
CA ASP A 335 -0.03 17.02 -19.59
C ASP A 335 0.42 16.05 -18.48
N ALA A 336 0.77 16.55 -17.29
CA ALA A 336 1.10 15.71 -16.14
C ALA A 336 -0.13 14.93 -15.62
N LEU A 337 -1.33 15.53 -15.72
CA LEU A 337 -2.58 14.86 -15.39
C LEU A 337 -2.96 13.81 -16.44
N ALA A 338 -2.80 14.11 -17.72
CA ALA A 338 -3.08 13.14 -18.79
C ALA A 338 -2.17 11.89 -18.71
N GLY A 339 -0.92 12.07 -18.27
CA GLY A 339 0.03 10.97 -18.08
C GLY A 339 -0.04 10.26 -16.73
N CYS A 340 -0.85 10.73 -15.77
CA CYS A 340 -0.83 10.16 -14.43
C CYS A 340 -1.41 8.73 -14.40
N PRO A 341 -1.04 7.89 -13.40
CA PRO A 341 -1.58 6.55 -13.26
C PRO A 341 -3.11 6.52 -13.22
N GLY A 342 -3.75 7.50 -12.58
CA GLY A 342 -5.20 7.56 -12.48
C GLY A 342 -5.93 7.76 -13.82
N ALA A 343 -5.48 8.72 -14.63
CA ALA A 343 -6.07 8.99 -15.94
C ALA A 343 -5.88 7.80 -16.91
N ARG A 344 -4.69 7.18 -16.87
CA ARG A 344 -4.38 5.98 -17.67
C ARG A 344 -5.17 4.76 -17.22
N ALA A 345 -5.28 4.54 -15.91
CA ALA A 345 -6.06 3.44 -15.35
C ALA A 345 -7.53 3.52 -15.76
N LEU A 346 -8.09 4.72 -15.73
CA LEU A 346 -9.48 4.98 -16.11
C LEU A 346 -9.67 5.21 -17.60
N PHE A 347 -8.73 4.86 -18.49
CA PHE A 347 -8.90 5.00 -19.94
C PHE A 347 -9.54 6.35 -20.34
N TRP A 348 -9.14 7.45 -19.70
CA TRP A 348 -9.71 8.75 -20.04
C TRP A 348 -9.19 9.21 -21.38
N ASP A 349 -10.09 9.74 -22.22
CA ASP A 349 -9.69 10.40 -23.45
C ASP A 349 -8.82 11.62 -23.12
N PRO A 350 -7.55 11.67 -23.54
CA PRO A 350 -6.67 12.81 -23.30
C PRO A 350 -7.26 14.13 -23.83
N GLN A 351 -8.07 14.08 -24.90
CA GLN A 351 -8.73 15.27 -25.47
C GLN A 351 -9.87 15.79 -24.57
N GLY A 352 -10.53 14.91 -23.81
CA GLY A 352 -11.62 15.25 -22.89
C GLY A 352 -11.17 15.87 -21.57
N ILE A 353 -9.90 15.65 -21.18
CA ILE A 353 -9.37 16.10 -19.88
C ILE A 353 -9.41 17.64 -19.74
N ALA A 354 -9.02 18.37 -20.78
CA ALA A 354 -9.01 19.84 -20.74
C ALA A 354 -10.43 20.41 -20.54
N SER A 355 -11.43 19.86 -21.24
CA SER A 355 -12.83 20.26 -21.08
C SER A 355 -13.32 20.01 -19.65
N ALA A 356 -13.06 18.81 -19.11
CA ALA A 356 -13.46 18.46 -17.75
C ALA A 356 -12.77 19.32 -16.68
N LEU A 357 -11.52 19.75 -16.90
CA LEU A 357 -10.83 20.71 -16.03
C LEU A 357 -11.54 22.08 -16.02
N TYR A 358 -11.97 22.58 -17.18
CA TYR A 358 -12.75 23.83 -17.22
C TYR A 358 -14.09 23.68 -16.52
N GLU A 359 -14.76 22.54 -16.62
CA GLU A 359 -15.97 22.28 -15.85
C GLU A 359 -15.72 22.33 -14.35
N LEU A 360 -14.64 21.69 -13.87
CA LEU A 360 -14.25 21.76 -12.46
C LEU A 360 -13.96 23.19 -12.01
N ARG A 361 -13.26 23.98 -12.83
CA ARG A 361 -13.02 25.40 -12.56
C ARG A 361 -14.33 26.19 -12.49
N ASN A 362 -15.24 25.99 -13.44
CA ASN A 362 -16.51 26.71 -13.49
C ASN A 362 -17.41 26.37 -12.30
N LYS A 363 -17.28 25.15 -11.76
CA LYS A 363 -17.93 24.72 -10.51
C LYS A 363 -17.20 25.18 -9.24
N GLY A 364 -16.10 25.91 -9.38
CA GLY A 364 -15.29 26.40 -8.27
C GLY A 364 -14.49 25.31 -7.56
N LEU A 365 -14.30 24.14 -8.16
CA LEU A 365 -13.51 23.04 -7.58
C LEU A 365 -12.01 23.17 -7.91
N LEU A 366 -11.68 23.97 -8.92
CA LEU A 366 -10.29 24.41 -9.22
C LEU A 366 -10.19 25.93 -9.14
N ALA A 367 -9.02 26.44 -8.78
CA ALA A 367 -8.79 27.88 -8.68
C ALA A 367 -8.64 28.54 -10.06
N LYS A 368 -7.90 27.88 -10.97
CA LYS A 368 -7.62 28.39 -12.31
C LYS A 368 -7.31 27.24 -13.27
N VAL A 369 -7.63 27.43 -14.55
CA VAL A 369 -7.18 26.62 -15.68
C VAL A 369 -6.77 27.61 -16.77
N SER A 370 -5.59 27.40 -17.37
CA SER A 370 -4.96 28.29 -18.32
C SER A 370 -4.28 27.48 -19.43
N GLU A 371 -4.52 27.86 -20.68
CA GLU A 371 -3.87 27.33 -21.87
C GLU A 371 -3.40 28.50 -22.73
N ILE A 372 -2.35 29.18 -22.28
CA ILE A 372 -1.80 30.33 -23.01
C ILE A 372 -0.40 29.95 -23.47
N ASP A 373 -0.10 30.22 -24.74
CA ASP A 373 1.14 29.85 -25.41
C ASP A 373 1.45 28.36 -25.25
N ASP A 374 2.68 27.99 -24.85
CA ASP A 374 3.08 26.60 -24.57
C ASP A 374 2.72 26.15 -23.13
N ALA A 375 2.15 27.03 -22.29
CA ALA A 375 1.91 26.77 -20.88
C ALA A 375 0.46 26.35 -20.59
N ARG A 376 0.22 25.03 -20.61
CA ARG A 376 -1.07 24.41 -20.26
C ARG A 376 -1.07 23.93 -18.81
N GLN A 377 -1.78 24.63 -17.94
CA GLN A 377 -1.74 24.41 -16.49
C GLN A 377 -3.07 24.62 -15.76
N PHE A 378 -3.23 23.92 -14.64
CA PHE A 378 -4.34 24.08 -13.70
C PHE A 378 -3.82 24.35 -12.28
N THR A 379 -4.64 25.01 -11.46
CA THR A 379 -4.31 25.35 -10.08
C THR A 379 -5.26 24.68 -9.11
N VAL A 380 -4.71 23.81 -8.26
CA VAL A 380 -5.39 23.12 -7.18
C VAL A 380 -5.34 23.98 -5.92
N ARG A 381 -6.48 24.16 -5.26
CA ARG A 381 -6.57 24.91 -3.99
C ARG A 381 -7.05 24.08 -2.81
N TYR A 382 -7.73 22.97 -3.09
CA TYR A 382 -8.34 22.12 -2.08
C TYR A 382 -7.51 20.89 -1.84
N THR A 383 -7.59 20.36 -0.63
CA THR A 383 -7.22 18.98 -0.33
C THR A 383 -8.29 18.01 -0.83
N LEU A 384 -7.99 16.72 -0.86
CA LEU A 384 -8.95 15.70 -1.28
C LEU A 384 -10.22 15.68 -0.40
N ASP A 385 -10.09 15.84 0.92
CA ASP A 385 -11.25 15.89 1.82
C ASP A 385 -12.12 17.14 1.54
N GLU A 386 -11.49 18.30 1.34
CA GLU A 386 -12.20 19.55 1.05
C GLU A 386 -12.94 19.49 -0.29
N VAL A 387 -12.33 18.95 -1.35
CA VAL A 387 -13.01 18.86 -2.65
C VAL A 387 -14.20 17.90 -2.58
N VAL A 388 -14.09 16.79 -1.83
CA VAL A 388 -15.20 15.84 -1.64
C VAL A 388 -16.35 16.51 -0.87
N ASP A 389 -16.06 17.31 0.15
CA ASP A 389 -17.08 18.10 0.85
C ASP A 389 -17.79 19.09 -0.10
N GLN A 390 -17.04 19.74 -1.01
CA GLN A 390 -17.63 20.62 -2.02
C GLN A 390 -18.49 19.86 -3.03
N LEU A 391 -18.06 18.67 -3.49
CA LEU A 391 -18.84 17.81 -4.38
C LEU A 391 -20.20 17.44 -3.76
N GLY A 392 -20.20 17.13 -2.46
CA GLY A 392 -21.42 16.83 -1.70
C GLY A 392 -22.38 18.02 -1.58
N ARG A 393 -21.84 19.25 -1.46
CA ARG A 393 -22.62 20.50 -1.36
C ARG A 393 -23.12 21.01 -2.71
N ALA A 394 -22.34 20.86 -3.76
CA ALA A 394 -22.65 21.31 -5.11
C ALA A 394 -23.79 20.53 -5.77
N GLY A 395 -24.36 19.53 -5.09
CA GLY A 395 -25.49 18.77 -5.60
C GLY A 395 -25.14 17.96 -6.85
N MET A 396 -23.88 17.55 -7.02
CA MET A 396 -23.46 16.63 -8.08
C MET A 396 -23.96 15.19 -7.82
N ARG A 397 -25.19 15.05 -7.36
CA ARG A 397 -25.88 13.80 -7.04
C ARG A 397 -26.52 13.14 -8.24
#